data_AF-A0A0G1BH74-F1
#
_entry.id   AF-A0A0G1BH74-F1
#
_cell.length_a   1.000
_cell.length_b   1.000
_cell.length_c   1.000
_cell.angle_alpha   90.00
_cell.angle_beta   90.00
_cell.angle_gamma   90.00
#
_symmetry.space_group_name_H-M   'P 1'
#
loop_
_entity.id
_entity.type
_entity.pdbx_description
1 polymer ?
#
loop_
_entity_poly.entity_id
_entity_poly.type
_entity_poly.pdbx_seq_one_letter_code
_entity_poly.pdbx_strand_id
1 'polypeptide(L)'
;MKINNFAENMKENKEKFLPEEKRVIASEIGGTDDLIERFNKLLAGKFSEVPNGNFKTRMEGVDSLTITRQGEKGLSVVLFYDNHKKHTTFSLFEDGILSGRVPKELKINNDQILDEILRIIDSVEISSWHHVSDEILPPGFWPETEDDGKKQKEKLAGQVYERIDPERIQFMTGQKDYLFGFDGENSGFRGYFGYVFPWGIVLENSRVGNAAYFLDFNTTLGDMAEKVKTPERGIRVSKNEKEKINHNREIILEQYWRPVASKSKYEARNIGLKYFIHRGKDWQGAMAKEINDRRVSQKTGAEK
;
A
#
# COMPACT_ATOMS: atom_id res chain seq x y z
N MET A 1 50.02 -32.14 -10.60
CA MET A 1 50.02 -30.83 -11.31
C MET A 1 48.96 -30.94 -12.40
N LYS A 2 47.76 -30.33 -12.37
CA LYS A 2 47.43 -28.89 -12.24
C LYS A 2 48.22 -28.12 -13.31
N ILE A 3 47.65 -27.43 -14.31
CA ILE A 3 46.50 -26.52 -14.28
C ILE A 3 45.98 -26.22 -15.73
N ASN A 4 44.64 -26.14 -15.84
CA ASN A 4 43.75 -25.36 -16.71
C ASN A 4 43.82 -25.40 -18.25
N ASN A 5 42.73 -25.95 -18.82
CA ASN A 5 42.03 -25.40 -19.99
C ASN A 5 40.58 -25.04 -19.62
N PHE A 6 40.39 -24.22 -18.57
CA PHE A 6 39.06 -23.82 -18.09
C PHE A 6 38.46 -22.61 -18.85
N ALA A 7 39.24 -21.98 -19.73
CA ALA A 7 38.83 -20.73 -20.39
C ALA A 7 38.27 -20.92 -21.82
N GLU A 8 38.48 -22.07 -22.48
CA GLU A 8 38.08 -22.26 -23.88
C GLU A 8 36.73 -22.97 -24.07
N ASN A 9 36.24 -23.74 -23.07
CA ASN A 9 34.92 -24.39 -23.16
C ASN A 9 33.73 -23.51 -22.71
N MET A 10 33.97 -22.23 -22.38
CA MET A 10 32.94 -21.27 -21.94
C MET A 10 32.40 -20.37 -23.07
N LYS A 11 32.77 -20.60 -24.34
CA LYS A 11 32.38 -19.74 -25.46
C LYS A 11 31.40 -20.32 -26.50
N GLU A 12 31.04 -21.61 -26.43
CA GLU A 12 30.23 -22.24 -27.50
C GLU A 12 29.00 -23.05 -27.07
N ASN A 13 28.38 -22.73 -25.92
CA ASN A 13 27.04 -23.25 -25.60
C ASN A 13 26.14 -22.18 -24.97
N LYS A 14 26.02 -21.04 -25.66
CA LYS A 14 25.10 -19.94 -25.29
C LYS A 14 23.69 -20.07 -25.87
N GLU A 15 23.38 -21.17 -26.54
CA GLU A 15 22.04 -21.49 -27.00
C GLU A 15 21.76 -22.96 -26.69
N LYS A 16 21.05 -23.23 -25.58
CA LYS A 16 20.27 -24.45 -25.37
C LYS A 16 19.45 -24.33 -24.08
N PHE A 17 18.16 -24.15 -24.29
CA PHE A 17 17.04 -24.59 -23.45
C PHE A 17 16.95 -24.02 -22.02
N LEU A 18 16.20 -22.93 -21.89
CA LEU A 18 15.21 -22.88 -20.81
C LEU A 18 14.25 -24.06 -21.02
N PRO A 19 13.99 -24.91 -20.01
CA PRO A 19 13.01 -25.99 -20.15
C PRO A 19 11.63 -25.38 -20.43
N GLU A 20 11.00 -25.78 -21.54
CA GLU A 20 9.61 -25.43 -21.87
C GLU A 20 8.59 -26.03 -20.89
N GLU A 21 9.03 -26.78 -19.88
CA GLU A 21 8.19 -27.42 -18.85
C GLU A 21 8.02 -26.55 -17.60
N LYS A 22 7.44 -25.35 -17.76
CA LYS A 22 6.63 -24.66 -16.72
C LYS A 22 5.50 -23.81 -17.32
N ARG A 23 5.01 -24.15 -18.53
CA ARG A 23 3.68 -23.71 -18.98
C ARG A 23 2.65 -24.72 -18.51
N VAL A 24 2.29 -24.64 -17.23
CA VAL A 24 1.17 -25.43 -16.71
C VAL A 24 -0.14 -24.69 -17.01
N ILE A 25 -0.77 -25.16 -18.10
CA ILE A 25 -2.21 -25.35 -18.33
C ILE A 25 -3.12 -24.15 -18.01
N ALA A 26 -3.35 -23.35 -19.06
CA ALA A 26 -4.31 -22.24 -19.09
C ALA A 26 -5.80 -22.65 -19.15
N SER A 27 -6.14 -23.94 -19.09
CA SER A 27 -7.50 -24.42 -19.39
C SER A 27 -8.36 -24.85 -18.20
N GLU A 28 -7.84 -24.76 -16.96
CA GLU A 28 -8.65 -24.86 -15.73
C GLU A 28 -8.63 -23.54 -14.93
N ILE A 29 -8.08 -22.49 -15.54
CA ILE A 29 -7.87 -21.19 -14.92
C ILE A 29 -9.18 -20.41 -14.93
N GLY A 30 -9.67 -20.06 -13.76
CA GLY A 30 -10.64 -18.97 -13.59
C GLY A 30 -9.98 -17.62 -13.83
N GLY A 31 -9.56 -17.36 -15.07
CA GLY A 31 -8.99 -16.09 -15.50
C GLY A 31 -8.76 -16.06 -17.02
N THR A 32 -9.30 -15.05 -17.69
CA THR A 32 -8.96 -14.71 -19.08
C THR A 32 -7.45 -14.45 -19.25
N ASP A 33 -6.90 -14.58 -20.47
CA ASP A 33 -5.48 -14.32 -20.77
C ASP A 33 -5.00 -12.94 -20.26
N ASP A 34 -5.88 -11.93 -20.27
CA ASP A 34 -5.63 -10.58 -19.73
C ASP A 34 -5.38 -10.59 -18.21
N LEU A 35 -6.16 -11.38 -17.44
CA LEU A 35 -6.01 -11.46 -15.99
C LEU A 35 -4.71 -12.13 -15.59
N ILE A 36 -4.27 -13.13 -16.36
CA ILE A 36 -2.99 -13.81 -16.14
C ILE A 36 -1.83 -12.86 -16.42
N GLU A 37 -1.90 -12.07 -17.51
CA GLU A 37 -0.88 -11.05 -17.80
C GLU A 37 -0.82 -9.99 -16.69
N ARG A 38 -1.97 -9.50 -16.24
CA ARG A 38 -2.06 -8.55 -15.12
C ARG A 38 -1.51 -9.12 -13.82
N PHE A 39 -1.82 -10.38 -13.49
CA PHE A 39 -1.26 -11.08 -12.33
C PHE A 39 0.27 -11.13 -12.40
N ASN A 40 0.82 -11.57 -13.53
CA ASN A 40 2.26 -11.70 -13.73
C ASN A 40 2.99 -10.36 -13.60
N LYS A 41 2.37 -9.27 -14.06
CA LYS A 41 2.91 -7.91 -13.95
C LYS A 41 2.86 -7.39 -12.51
N LEU A 42 1.74 -7.61 -11.83
CA LEU A 42 1.43 -6.95 -10.55
C LEU A 42 1.91 -7.71 -9.33
N LEU A 43 1.75 -9.02 -9.30
CA LEU A 43 1.79 -9.81 -8.07
C LEU A 43 2.80 -10.94 -8.08
N ALA A 44 3.10 -11.52 -9.25
CA ALA A 44 4.04 -12.64 -9.33
C ALA A 44 5.41 -12.29 -8.71
N GLY A 45 5.82 -13.07 -7.71
CA GLY A 45 7.06 -12.86 -6.94
C GLY A 45 7.04 -11.67 -5.97
N LYS A 46 5.87 -11.05 -5.71
CA LYS A 46 5.72 -9.85 -4.87
C LYS A 46 4.72 -10.04 -3.72
N PHE A 47 4.34 -11.28 -3.41
CA PHE A 47 3.34 -11.60 -2.38
C PHE A 47 3.68 -11.05 -0.98
N SER A 48 4.97 -11.08 -0.61
CA SER A 48 5.45 -10.57 0.67
C SER A 48 5.25 -9.05 0.82
N GLU A 49 5.06 -8.34 -0.29
CA GLU A 49 4.94 -6.88 -0.31
C GLU A 49 3.47 -6.43 -0.18
N VAL A 50 2.48 -7.30 -0.42
CA VAL A 50 1.04 -6.95 -0.42
C VAL A 50 0.58 -6.47 0.96
N PRO A 51 -0.11 -5.33 1.14
CA PRO A 51 -0.58 -4.94 2.47
C PRO A 51 -1.66 -5.89 2.98
N ASN A 52 -1.66 -6.09 4.30
CA ASN A 52 -2.79 -6.70 4.99
C ASN A 52 -3.89 -5.66 5.18
N GLY A 53 -5.14 -6.03 4.94
CA GLY A 53 -6.23 -5.09 5.16
C GLY A 53 -7.60 -5.60 4.76
N ASN A 54 -8.62 -4.99 5.35
CA ASN A 54 -10.01 -5.16 4.90
C ASN A 54 -10.33 -4.03 3.92
N PHE A 55 -10.59 -4.35 2.67
CA PHE A 55 -10.77 -3.38 1.59
C PHE A 55 -12.23 -3.27 1.16
N LYS A 56 -12.63 -2.06 0.76
CA LYS A 56 -13.89 -1.86 0.03
C LYS A 56 -13.79 -2.55 -1.33
N THR A 57 -14.88 -3.20 -1.70
CA THR A 57 -15.01 -3.86 -2.98
C THR A 57 -16.04 -3.17 -3.88
N ARG A 58 -15.87 -3.32 -5.20
CA ARG A 58 -16.85 -2.94 -6.21
C ARG A 58 -17.77 -4.09 -6.64
N MET A 59 -17.54 -5.30 -6.13
CA MET A 59 -18.34 -6.47 -6.47
C MET A 59 -19.75 -6.36 -5.87
N GLU A 60 -20.77 -6.53 -6.71
CA GLU A 60 -22.16 -6.56 -6.26
C GLU A 60 -22.40 -7.71 -5.29
N GLY A 61 -23.14 -7.46 -4.21
CA GLY A 61 -23.46 -8.47 -3.20
C GLY A 61 -22.33 -8.79 -2.21
N VAL A 62 -21.13 -8.26 -2.41
CA VAL A 62 -20.00 -8.39 -1.48
C VAL A 62 -19.81 -7.09 -0.71
N ASP A 63 -19.73 -7.18 0.61
CA ASP A 63 -19.57 -6.03 1.47
C ASP A 63 -18.12 -5.54 1.52
N SER A 64 -17.17 -6.47 1.64
CA SER A 64 -15.74 -6.19 1.70
C SER A 64 -14.88 -7.41 1.42
N LEU A 65 -13.59 -7.16 1.19
CA LEU A 65 -12.59 -8.17 0.87
C LEU A 65 -11.38 -7.96 1.77
N THR A 66 -11.08 -8.91 2.65
CA THR A 66 -9.85 -8.89 3.44
C THR A 66 -8.74 -9.63 2.70
N ILE A 67 -7.60 -8.97 2.52
CA ILE A 67 -6.38 -9.59 2.00
C ILE A 67 -5.39 -9.75 3.16
N THR A 68 -4.86 -10.96 3.32
CA THR A 68 -3.84 -11.27 4.31
C THR A 68 -2.69 -12.02 3.63
N ARG A 69 -1.47 -11.49 3.75
CA ARG A 69 -0.24 -12.15 3.31
C ARG A 69 -0.04 -13.47 4.03
N GLN A 70 0.41 -14.48 3.28
CA GLN A 70 0.83 -15.79 3.82
C GLN A 70 2.33 -16.03 3.53
N GLY A 71 3.15 -14.98 3.69
CA GLY A 71 4.57 -14.98 3.31
C GLY A 71 4.74 -14.92 1.79
N GLU A 72 5.73 -15.63 1.25
CA GLU A 72 5.95 -15.72 -0.21
C GLU A 72 4.89 -16.60 -0.90
N LYS A 73 4.28 -17.54 -0.16
CA LYS A 73 3.45 -18.64 -0.68
C LYS A 73 2.12 -18.23 -1.30
N GLY A 74 1.63 -17.02 -1.05
CA GLY A 74 0.32 -16.58 -1.53
C GLY A 74 -0.39 -15.56 -0.65
N LEU A 75 -1.66 -15.31 -0.98
CA LEU A 75 -2.60 -14.50 -0.20
C LEU A 75 -3.77 -15.34 0.30
N SER A 76 -4.20 -15.08 1.53
CA SER A 76 -5.53 -15.46 2.00
C SER A 76 -6.49 -14.31 1.76
N VAL A 77 -7.61 -14.59 1.10
CA VAL A 77 -8.63 -13.60 0.74
C VAL A 77 -9.96 -14.00 1.36
N VAL A 78 -10.55 -13.14 2.18
CA VAL A 78 -11.85 -13.38 2.81
C VAL A 78 -12.88 -12.40 2.25
N LEU A 79 -13.93 -12.91 1.61
CA LEU A 79 -15.07 -12.10 1.17
C LEU A 79 -16.13 -12.09 2.27
N PHE A 80 -16.54 -10.90 2.70
CA PHE A 80 -17.68 -10.70 3.60
C PHE A 80 -18.90 -10.27 2.81
N TYR A 81 -20.07 -10.82 3.13
CA TYR A 81 -21.33 -10.55 2.44
C TYR A 81 -22.53 -10.71 3.39
N ASP A 82 -23.73 -10.35 2.91
CA ASP A 82 -24.96 -10.30 3.71
C ASP A 82 -24.82 -9.41 4.96
N ASN A 83 -24.41 -8.16 4.76
CA ASN A 83 -24.14 -7.19 5.83
C ASN A 83 -23.13 -7.73 6.86
N HIS A 84 -22.04 -8.34 6.39
CA HIS A 84 -20.97 -8.95 7.21
C HIS A 84 -21.40 -10.17 8.03
N LYS A 85 -22.60 -10.72 7.82
CA LYS A 85 -23.06 -11.91 8.55
C LYS A 85 -22.43 -13.20 8.03
N LYS A 86 -22.03 -13.21 6.76
CA LYS A 86 -21.45 -14.39 6.11
C LYS A 86 -20.08 -14.05 5.55
N HIS A 87 -19.23 -15.07 5.46
CA HIS A 87 -17.93 -14.97 4.80
C HIS A 87 -17.59 -16.24 4.03
N THR A 88 -16.66 -16.12 3.09
CA THR A 88 -16.01 -17.24 2.40
C THR A 88 -14.54 -16.90 2.20
N THR A 89 -13.69 -17.92 2.19
CA THR A 89 -12.23 -17.76 2.12
C THR A 89 -11.69 -18.38 0.85
N PHE A 90 -10.76 -17.67 0.23
CA PHE A 90 -9.99 -18.07 -0.94
C PHE A 90 -8.50 -18.01 -0.64
N SER A 91 -7.73 -18.81 -1.34
CA SER A 91 -6.27 -18.77 -1.37
C SER A 91 -5.81 -18.45 -2.78
N LEU A 92 -5.06 -17.36 -2.94
CA LEU A 92 -4.39 -17.00 -4.19
C LEU A 92 -2.93 -17.43 -4.12
N PHE A 93 -2.52 -18.33 -5.00
CA PHE A 93 -1.17 -18.91 -5.01
C PHE A 93 -0.22 -18.20 -5.97
N GLU A 94 1.07 -18.52 -5.88
CA GLU A 94 2.13 -17.92 -6.70
C GLU A 94 1.98 -18.13 -8.22
N ASP A 95 1.29 -19.20 -8.61
CA ASP A 95 0.97 -19.54 -10.00
C ASP A 95 -0.30 -18.83 -10.52
N GLY A 96 -0.94 -18.01 -9.69
CA GLY A 96 -2.17 -17.28 -10.03
C GLY A 96 -3.45 -18.08 -9.79
N ILE A 97 -3.36 -19.31 -9.27
CA ILE A 97 -4.54 -20.11 -8.96
C ILE A 97 -5.28 -19.50 -7.76
N LEU A 98 -6.57 -19.19 -7.97
CA LEU A 98 -7.49 -18.81 -6.91
C LEU A 98 -8.31 -20.04 -6.49
N SER A 99 -8.01 -20.59 -5.32
CA SER A 99 -8.71 -21.73 -4.75
C SER A 99 -9.71 -21.29 -3.69
N GLY A 100 -10.96 -21.67 -3.86
CA GLY A 100 -12.04 -21.42 -2.91
C GLY A 100 -13.39 -21.65 -3.58
N ARG A 101 -14.45 -21.70 -2.76
CA ARG A 101 -15.80 -21.95 -3.27
C ARG A 101 -16.59 -20.65 -3.27
N VAL A 102 -17.07 -20.25 -4.44
CA VAL A 102 -18.01 -19.14 -4.56
C VAL A 102 -19.39 -19.56 -4.05
N PRO A 103 -19.97 -18.84 -3.06
CA PRO A 103 -21.35 -19.03 -2.64
C PRO A 103 -22.31 -18.78 -3.81
N LYS A 104 -23.26 -19.71 -4.02
CA LYS A 104 -24.25 -19.61 -5.13
C LYS A 104 -25.06 -18.31 -5.10
N GLU A 105 -25.24 -17.72 -3.92
CA GLU A 105 -26.01 -16.49 -3.69
C GLU A 105 -25.32 -15.22 -4.20
N LEU A 106 -23.98 -15.20 -4.32
CA LEU A 106 -23.24 -13.99 -4.73
C LEU A 106 -23.30 -13.71 -6.22
N LYS A 107 -23.72 -14.68 -7.06
CA LYS A 107 -23.76 -14.53 -8.53
C LYS A 107 -22.46 -13.98 -9.15
N ILE A 108 -21.32 -14.23 -8.52
CA ILE A 108 -19.98 -13.92 -9.04
C ILE A 108 -19.23 -15.20 -9.45
N ASN A 109 -18.10 -15.06 -10.12
CA ASN A 109 -17.19 -16.16 -10.46
C ASN A 109 -15.75 -15.88 -9.97
N ASN A 110 -14.86 -16.85 -10.15
CA ASN A 110 -13.46 -16.73 -9.72
C ASN A 110 -12.71 -15.61 -10.45
N ASP A 111 -12.94 -15.42 -11.75
CA ASP A 111 -12.32 -14.36 -12.55
C ASP A 111 -12.65 -12.97 -12.00
N GLN A 112 -13.91 -12.73 -11.61
CA GLN A 112 -14.34 -11.47 -11.01
C GLN A 112 -13.68 -11.22 -9.66
N ILE A 113 -13.48 -12.28 -8.86
CA ILE A 113 -12.77 -12.17 -7.58
C ILE A 113 -11.29 -11.88 -7.83
N LEU A 114 -10.66 -12.57 -8.78
CA LEU A 114 -9.27 -12.35 -9.15
C LEU A 114 -9.05 -10.94 -9.69
N ASP A 115 -9.91 -10.47 -10.59
CA ASP A 115 -9.87 -9.11 -11.13
C ASP A 115 -9.97 -8.07 -10.00
N GLU A 116 -10.88 -8.27 -9.04
CA GLU A 116 -11.03 -7.37 -7.91
C GLU A 116 -9.81 -7.37 -6.98
N ILE A 117 -9.22 -8.55 -6.70
CA ILE A 117 -7.95 -8.65 -5.96
C ILE A 117 -6.84 -7.87 -6.68
N LEU A 118 -6.68 -8.11 -7.99
CA LEU A 118 -5.68 -7.45 -8.80
C LEU A 118 -5.93 -5.94 -8.88
N ARG A 119 -7.18 -5.48 -8.95
CA ARG A 119 -7.55 -4.07 -8.90
C ARG A 119 -7.18 -3.43 -7.57
N ILE A 120 -7.46 -4.09 -6.44
CA ILE A 120 -7.09 -3.59 -5.11
C ILE A 120 -5.57 -3.49 -5.00
N ILE A 121 -4.84 -4.54 -5.39
CA ILE A 121 -3.38 -4.59 -5.39
C ILE A 121 -2.78 -3.50 -6.28
N ASP A 122 -3.36 -3.31 -7.46
CA ASP A 122 -2.99 -2.24 -8.38
C ASP A 122 -3.18 -0.87 -7.73
N SER A 123 -4.36 -0.62 -7.14
CA SER A 123 -4.71 0.66 -6.51
C SER A 123 -3.80 1.00 -5.32
N VAL A 124 -3.33 -0.03 -4.61
CA VAL A 124 -2.39 0.13 -3.52
C VAL A 124 -0.99 0.49 -4.05
N GLU A 125 -0.58 0.01 -5.22
CA GLU A 125 0.78 0.18 -5.73
C GLU A 125 1.84 -0.27 -4.70
N ILE A 126 1.82 -1.58 -4.43
CA ILE A 126 2.64 -2.25 -3.40
C ILE A 126 4.11 -1.81 -3.38
N SER A 127 4.75 -1.68 -4.54
CA SER A 127 6.17 -1.30 -4.65
C SER A 127 6.47 0.13 -4.16
N SER A 128 5.42 0.95 -4.00
CA SER A 128 5.52 2.32 -3.47
C SER A 128 5.52 2.39 -1.95
N TRP A 129 5.16 1.30 -1.26
CA TRP A 129 5.04 1.28 0.19
C TRP A 129 6.35 0.89 0.86
N HIS A 130 6.68 1.63 1.91
CA HIS A 130 7.73 1.32 2.84
C HIS A 130 7.09 0.99 4.18
N HIS A 131 7.16 -0.28 4.57
CA HIS A 131 6.69 -0.75 5.87
C HIS A 131 7.71 -0.33 6.92
N VAL A 132 7.27 0.47 7.88
CA VAL A 132 8.16 1.09 8.87
C VAL A 132 8.09 0.31 10.18
N SER A 133 9.24 0.11 10.83
CA SER A 133 9.33 -0.48 12.17
C SER A 133 8.54 0.32 13.20
N ASP A 134 7.94 -0.37 14.17
CA ASP A 134 7.24 0.25 15.30
C ASP A 134 8.16 1.16 16.14
N GLU A 135 9.50 1.09 16.02
CA GLU A 135 10.42 2.02 16.70
C GLU A 135 10.39 3.44 16.11
N ILE A 136 10.16 3.55 14.79
CA ILE A 136 10.01 4.82 14.05
C ILE A 136 8.53 5.27 14.09
N LEU A 137 7.63 4.32 14.33
CA LEU A 137 6.18 4.48 14.43
C LEU A 137 5.65 3.89 15.74
N PRO A 138 6.01 4.43 16.92
CA PRO A 138 5.57 3.85 18.17
C PRO A 138 4.04 3.89 18.31
N PRO A 139 3.44 2.96 19.07
CA PRO A 139 2.06 3.11 19.51
C PRO A 139 1.92 4.47 20.19
N GLY A 140 1.09 5.33 19.61
CA GLY A 140 0.93 6.70 20.06
C GLY A 140 0.34 6.73 21.47
N PHE A 141 0.83 7.64 22.31
CA PHE A 141 0.16 7.98 23.56
C PHE A 141 -0.98 8.94 23.23
N TRP A 142 -2.16 8.38 23.04
CA TRP A 142 -3.39 9.13 22.85
C TRP A 142 -4.07 9.26 24.21
N PRO A 143 -4.13 10.47 24.81
CA PRO A 143 -4.94 10.63 26.01
C PRO A 143 -6.40 10.34 25.61
N GLU A 144 -6.99 9.31 26.23
CA GLU A 144 -8.44 9.14 26.23
C GLU A 144 -9.01 10.45 26.79
N THR A 145 -9.75 11.22 25.97
CA THR A 145 -10.51 12.31 26.57
C THR A 145 -11.56 11.70 27.49
N GLU A 146 -11.89 12.32 28.62
CA GLU A 146 -12.80 11.73 29.62
C GLU A 146 -14.20 11.39 29.05
N ASP A 147 -14.54 11.91 27.87
CA ASP A 147 -15.75 11.59 27.10
C ASP A 147 -15.63 10.32 26.22
N ASP A 148 -14.41 9.84 25.93
CA ASP A 148 -14.13 8.68 25.08
C ASP A 148 -14.24 7.35 25.86
N GLY A 149 -13.86 7.34 27.14
CA GLY A 149 -13.77 6.10 27.93
C GLY A 149 -15.11 5.40 28.21
N LYS A 150 -16.21 6.17 28.31
CA LYS A 150 -17.57 5.61 28.50
C LYS A 150 -18.26 5.24 27.18
N LYS A 151 -17.96 5.92 26.06
CA LYS A 151 -18.56 5.61 24.75
C LYS A 151 -17.79 4.56 23.94
N GLN A 152 -16.50 4.33 24.21
CA GLN A 152 -15.72 3.32 23.52
C GLN A 152 -16.04 1.89 23.97
N LYS A 153 -16.29 1.65 25.27
CA LYS A 153 -16.59 0.30 25.78
C LYS A 153 -17.91 -0.28 25.26
N GLU A 154 -18.92 0.55 24.98
CA GLU A 154 -20.17 0.09 24.35
C GLU A 154 -20.07 -0.07 22.82
N LYS A 155 -19.12 0.63 22.15
CA LYS A 155 -18.90 0.49 20.70
C LYS A 155 -18.04 -0.72 20.31
N LEU A 156 -17.15 -1.18 21.19
CA LEU A 156 -16.22 -2.28 20.89
C LEU A 156 -16.91 -3.65 20.74
N ALA A 157 -18.15 -3.81 21.20
CA ALA A 157 -18.91 -5.06 21.09
C ALA A 157 -19.51 -5.33 19.68
N GLY A 158 -19.27 -4.44 18.70
CA GLY A 158 -19.78 -4.59 17.33
C GLY A 158 -18.96 -3.89 16.26
N GLN A 159 -17.67 -3.61 16.51
CA GLN A 159 -16.80 -2.97 15.51
C GLN A 159 -16.56 -3.92 14.34
N VAL A 160 -17.34 -3.75 13.28
CA VAL A 160 -16.96 -4.14 11.92
C VAL A 160 -15.60 -3.51 11.66
N TYR A 161 -14.56 -4.32 11.47
CA TYR A 161 -13.22 -3.84 11.08
C TYR A 161 -13.36 -2.86 9.91
N GLU A 162 -12.92 -1.61 10.11
CA GLU A 162 -13.16 -0.50 9.19
C GLU A 162 -12.50 -0.76 7.82
N ARG A 163 -13.23 -0.51 6.72
CA ARG A 163 -12.83 -0.89 5.34
C ARG A 163 -11.98 0.19 4.68
N ILE A 164 -10.78 -0.18 4.22
CA ILE A 164 -9.85 0.65 3.45
C ILE A 164 -10.42 0.94 2.06
N ASP A 165 -10.38 2.19 1.63
CA ASP A 165 -10.82 2.62 0.30
C ASP A 165 -9.65 2.66 -0.69
N PRO A 166 -9.55 1.72 -1.66
CA PRO A 166 -8.43 1.68 -2.59
C PRO A 166 -8.32 2.92 -3.48
N GLU A 167 -9.44 3.58 -3.78
CA GLU A 167 -9.44 4.78 -4.64
C GLU A 167 -8.76 5.98 -3.98
N ARG A 168 -8.80 6.05 -2.65
CA ARG A 168 -8.07 7.10 -1.91
C ARG A 168 -6.56 6.92 -2.03
N ILE A 169 -6.12 5.66 -1.91
CA ILE A 169 -4.71 5.33 -2.06
C ILE A 169 -4.25 5.69 -3.48
N GLN A 170 -4.99 5.22 -4.49
CA GLN A 170 -4.70 5.50 -5.90
C GLN A 170 -4.68 7.01 -6.19
N PHE A 171 -5.61 7.78 -5.62
CA PHE A 171 -5.61 9.23 -5.76
C PHE A 171 -4.33 9.85 -5.19
N MET A 172 -3.91 9.44 -3.99
CA MET A 172 -2.73 10.00 -3.32
C MET A 172 -1.42 9.62 -4.01
N THR A 173 -1.26 8.35 -4.43
CA THR A 173 -0.07 7.90 -5.17
C THR A 173 -0.01 8.49 -6.58
N GLY A 174 -1.17 8.81 -7.17
CA GLY A 174 -1.28 9.50 -8.45
C GLY A 174 -1.02 11.02 -8.40
N GLN A 175 -0.76 11.60 -7.22
CA GLN A 175 -0.45 13.02 -7.12
C GLN A 175 0.92 13.33 -7.73
N LYS A 176 1.03 14.50 -8.37
CA LYS A 176 2.30 14.98 -8.93
C LYS A 176 3.35 15.10 -7.83
N ASP A 177 4.57 14.65 -8.15
CA ASP A 177 5.74 14.67 -7.26
C ASP A 177 5.61 13.73 -6.04
N TYR A 178 4.65 12.80 -6.02
CA TYR A 178 4.62 11.72 -5.03
C TYR A 178 5.93 10.92 -5.07
N LEU A 179 6.51 10.65 -3.89
CA LEU A 179 7.78 9.94 -3.77
C LEU A 179 7.55 8.49 -3.34
N PHE A 180 6.96 8.29 -2.17
CA PHE A 180 6.68 6.97 -1.61
C PHE A 180 5.63 7.05 -0.51
N GLY A 181 5.03 5.91 -0.20
CA GLY A 181 4.04 5.74 0.85
C GLY A 181 4.65 4.99 2.02
N PHE A 182 4.11 5.19 3.22
CA PHE A 182 4.49 4.39 4.37
C PHE A 182 3.29 4.09 5.26
N ASP A 183 3.35 2.94 5.91
CA ASP A 183 2.42 2.49 6.93
C ASP A 183 3.20 1.90 8.11
N GLY A 184 2.48 1.65 9.21
CA GLY A 184 3.02 0.98 10.38
C GLY A 184 2.02 0.00 10.95
N GLU A 185 2.50 -1.09 11.53
CA GLU A 185 1.65 -2.16 12.04
C GLU A 185 1.01 -1.79 13.38
N ASN A 186 1.76 -1.18 14.31
CA ASN A 186 1.27 -0.83 15.65
C ASN A 186 1.38 0.66 16.00
N SER A 187 1.42 1.53 14.99
CA SER A 187 1.62 2.97 15.21
C SER A 187 0.44 3.67 15.88
N GLY A 188 0.72 4.81 16.52
CA GLY A 188 -0.34 5.71 17.00
C GLY A 188 -1.30 6.15 15.90
N PHE A 189 -0.83 6.24 14.66
CA PHE A 189 -1.64 6.65 13.53
C PHE A 189 -2.31 5.47 12.82
N ARG A 190 -2.61 4.38 13.56
CA ARG A 190 -3.31 3.19 13.03
C ARG A 190 -4.53 3.59 12.18
N GLY A 191 -4.55 3.10 10.94
CA GLY A 191 -5.60 3.42 9.95
C GLY A 191 -5.34 4.67 9.08
N TYR A 192 -4.24 5.38 9.31
CA TYR A 192 -3.70 6.39 8.41
C TYR A 192 -2.56 5.81 7.58
N PHE A 193 -2.50 6.27 6.33
CA PHE A 193 -1.42 6.02 5.42
C PHE A 193 -0.62 7.30 5.24
N GLY A 194 0.70 7.20 5.31
CA GLY A 194 1.61 8.31 5.06
C GLY A 194 2.01 8.39 3.59
N TYR A 195 2.03 9.59 3.04
CA TYR A 195 2.42 9.87 1.67
C TYR A 195 3.48 10.97 1.68
N VAL A 196 4.65 10.69 1.12
CA VAL A 196 5.80 11.60 1.14
C VAL A 196 5.92 12.34 -0.19
N PHE A 197 6.09 13.65 -0.08
CA PHE A 197 6.34 14.58 -1.16
C PHE A 197 7.66 15.33 -0.92
N PRO A 198 8.25 15.98 -1.93
CA PRO A 198 9.47 16.77 -1.75
C PRO A 198 9.36 17.87 -0.70
N TRP A 199 8.15 18.35 -0.44
CA TRP A 199 7.85 19.44 0.48
C TRP A 199 7.35 18.98 1.86
N GLY A 200 6.99 17.70 2.05
CA GLY A 200 6.33 17.29 3.28
C GLY A 200 5.72 15.90 3.27
N ILE A 201 5.03 15.58 4.35
CA ILE A 201 4.30 14.32 4.56
C ILE A 201 2.81 14.62 4.71
N VAL A 202 1.98 13.85 4.01
CA VAL A 202 0.53 13.83 4.19
C VAL A 202 0.15 12.52 4.87
N LEU A 203 -0.55 12.60 6.00
CA LEU A 203 -1.23 11.46 6.58
C LEU A 203 -2.68 11.52 6.16
N GLU A 204 -3.10 10.55 5.36
CA GLU A 204 -4.48 10.44 4.92
C GLU A 204 -5.13 9.21 5.54
N ASN A 205 -6.31 9.41 6.10
CA ASN A 205 -7.06 8.31 6.66
C ASN A 205 -7.73 7.50 5.55
N SER A 206 -7.85 6.21 5.76
CA SER A 206 -8.60 5.32 4.86
C SER A 206 -10.10 5.67 4.74
N ARG A 207 -10.67 6.45 5.66
CA ARG A 207 -12.08 6.88 5.69
C ARG A 207 -12.32 8.29 5.11
N VAL A 208 -13.33 8.40 4.24
CA VAL A 208 -13.89 9.68 3.76
C VAL A 208 -14.48 10.48 4.92
N GLY A 209 -14.15 11.78 5.02
CA GLY A 209 -14.67 12.68 6.05
C GLY A 209 -13.83 12.76 7.32
N ASN A 210 -12.82 11.88 7.46
CA ASN A 210 -11.78 12.04 8.47
C ASN A 210 -10.77 13.10 8.02
N ALA A 211 -10.12 13.74 9.00
CA ALA A 211 -9.12 14.76 8.71
C ALA A 211 -7.87 14.12 8.08
N ALA A 212 -7.34 14.76 7.06
CA ALA A 212 -5.96 14.62 6.64
C ALA A 212 -5.05 15.43 7.57
N TYR A 213 -3.80 15.02 7.70
CA TYR A 213 -2.76 15.80 8.37
C TYR A 213 -1.60 16.08 7.43
N PHE A 214 -1.06 17.28 7.53
CA PHE A 214 0.03 17.78 6.70
C PHE A 214 1.18 18.21 7.60
N LEU A 215 2.33 17.58 7.38
CA LEU A 215 3.60 17.95 7.97
C LEU A 215 4.45 18.58 6.87
N ASP A 216 4.58 19.90 6.90
CA ASP A 216 5.42 20.62 5.95
C ASP A 216 6.89 20.51 6.39
N PHE A 217 7.81 20.21 5.48
CA PHE A 217 9.23 20.27 5.76
C PHE A 217 9.71 21.72 5.81
N ASN A 218 10.69 21.99 6.66
CA ASN A 218 11.33 23.30 6.74
C ASN A 218 12.16 23.62 5.48
N THR A 219 12.61 22.57 4.77
CA THR A 219 13.34 22.67 3.51
C THR A 219 12.89 21.54 2.59
N THR A 220 12.80 21.80 1.29
CA THR A 220 12.50 20.73 0.31
C THR A 220 13.60 19.67 0.28
N LEU A 221 13.24 18.43 -0.04
CA LEU A 221 14.19 17.30 -0.09
C LEU A 221 15.30 17.45 -1.16
N GLY A 222 15.14 18.30 -2.18
CA GLY A 222 16.12 18.48 -3.24
C GLY A 222 16.50 17.15 -3.91
N ASP A 223 17.80 16.89 -4.08
CA ASP A 223 18.33 15.65 -4.67
C ASP A 223 17.93 14.38 -3.91
N MET A 224 17.56 14.49 -2.63
CA MET A 224 17.08 13.33 -1.86
C MET A 224 15.76 12.81 -2.42
N ALA A 225 14.92 13.67 -3.02
CA ALA A 225 13.64 13.27 -3.59
C ALA A 225 13.80 12.18 -4.67
N GLU A 226 14.77 12.33 -5.58
CA GLU A 226 15.02 11.35 -6.64
C GLU A 226 15.59 10.03 -6.09
N LYS A 227 16.31 10.07 -4.95
CA LYS A 227 16.92 8.88 -4.33
C LYS A 227 15.92 7.97 -3.60
N VAL A 228 14.72 8.47 -3.30
CA VAL A 228 13.67 7.75 -2.55
C VAL A 228 12.41 7.48 -3.38
N LYS A 229 12.35 8.07 -4.57
CA LYS A 229 11.21 7.97 -5.47
C LYS A 229 10.92 6.52 -5.80
N THR A 230 9.64 6.18 -5.77
CA THR A 230 9.16 4.87 -6.17
C THR A 230 9.54 4.62 -7.63
N PRO A 231 10.20 3.50 -7.95
CA PRO A 231 10.48 3.11 -9.33
C PRO A 231 9.18 3.02 -10.12
N GLU A 232 9.23 3.36 -11.41
CA GLU A 232 8.02 3.28 -12.24
C GLU A 232 7.45 1.87 -12.25
N ARG A 233 6.12 1.80 -12.32
CA ARG A 233 5.39 0.55 -12.21
C ARG A 233 5.81 -0.45 -13.28
N GLY A 234 6.17 -1.65 -12.84
CA GLY A 234 6.62 -2.74 -13.71
C GLY A 234 8.13 -2.79 -13.90
N ILE A 235 8.88 -1.79 -13.45
CA ILE A 235 10.34 -1.85 -13.42
C ILE A 235 10.79 -2.76 -12.28
N ARG A 236 11.59 -3.78 -12.62
CA ARG A 236 12.28 -4.60 -11.63
C ARG A 236 13.54 -3.88 -11.19
N VAL A 237 13.61 -3.52 -9.92
CA VAL A 237 14.83 -3.02 -9.28
C VAL A 237 15.61 -4.18 -8.66
N SER A 238 16.94 -4.06 -8.63
CA SER A 238 17.77 -5.05 -7.96
C SER A 238 17.54 -5.02 -6.44
N LYS A 239 17.82 -6.12 -5.75
CA LYS A 239 17.71 -6.19 -4.28
C LYS A 239 18.53 -5.08 -3.60
N ASN A 240 19.79 -4.89 -4.03
CA ASN A 240 20.68 -3.87 -3.47
C ASN A 240 20.18 -2.44 -3.72
N GLU A 241 19.55 -2.19 -4.86
CA GLU A 241 18.96 -0.88 -5.17
C GLU A 241 17.72 -0.63 -4.32
N LYS A 242 16.85 -1.64 -4.16
CA LYS A 242 15.69 -1.57 -3.28
C LYS A 242 16.09 -1.30 -1.82
N GLU A 243 17.14 -1.96 -1.33
CA GLU A 243 17.70 -1.73 -0.01
C GLU A 243 18.22 -0.29 0.16
N LYS A 244 18.92 0.26 -0.84
CA LYS A 244 19.36 1.65 -0.83
C LYS A 244 18.20 2.65 -0.82
N ILE A 245 17.18 2.41 -1.64
CA ILE A 245 15.96 3.24 -1.67
C ILE A 245 15.29 3.21 -0.30
N ASN A 246 15.09 2.03 0.27
CA ASN A 246 14.46 1.86 1.59
C ASN A 246 15.27 2.53 2.69
N HIS A 247 16.60 2.39 2.69
CA HIS A 247 17.45 3.06 3.67
C HIS A 247 17.34 4.59 3.58
N ASN A 248 17.30 5.15 2.36
CA ASN A 248 17.09 6.59 2.19
C ASN A 248 15.69 7.04 2.63
N ARG A 249 14.65 6.20 2.44
CA ARG A 249 13.29 6.45 2.94
C ARG A 249 13.27 6.48 4.47
N GLU A 250 13.95 5.54 5.14
CA GLU A 250 14.09 5.51 6.60
C GLU A 250 14.73 6.80 7.12
N ILE A 251 15.79 7.30 6.48
CA ILE A 251 16.44 8.57 6.87
C ILE A 251 15.44 9.74 6.85
N ILE A 252 14.60 9.83 5.83
CA ILE A 252 13.56 10.88 5.75
C ILE A 252 12.54 10.73 6.88
N LEU A 253 12.06 9.51 7.14
CA LEU A 253 11.07 9.27 8.17
C LEU A 253 11.64 9.49 9.58
N GLU A 254 12.88 9.08 9.83
CA GLU A 254 13.62 9.37 11.06
C GLU A 254 13.75 10.87 11.30
N GLN A 255 14.12 11.62 10.26
CA GLN A 255 14.36 13.07 10.38
C GLN A 255 13.06 13.85 10.61
N TYR A 256 12.01 13.57 9.83
CA TYR A 256 10.81 14.41 9.80
C TYR A 256 9.63 13.81 10.53
N TRP A 257 9.44 12.50 10.44
CA TRP A 257 8.26 11.83 10.96
C TRP A 257 8.40 11.36 12.42
N ARG A 258 9.54 10.76 12.80
CA ARG A 258 9.78 10.30 14.18
C ARG A 258 9.53 11.38 15.25
N PRO A 259 9.89 12.67 15.05
CA PRO A 259 9.58 13.71 16.04
C PRO A 259 8.09 13.92 16.30
N VAL A 260 7.22 13.54 15.36
CA VAL A 260 5.76 13.68 15.49
C VAL A 260 5.05 12.36 15.83
N ALA A 261 5.69 11.21 15.54
CA ALA A 261 5.08 9.88 15.62
C ALA A 261 4.59 9.49 17.03
N SER A 262 5.28 9.95 18.08
CA SER A 262 4.95 9.64 19.48
C SER A 262 4.00 10.64 20.14
N LYS A 263 3.55 11.67 19.42
CA LYS A 263 2.75 12.77 19.97
C LYS A 263 1.25 12.55 19.76
N SER A 264 0.44 13.08 20.68
CA SER A 264 -1.01 13.18 20.50
C SER A 264 -1.37 14.15 19.36
N LYS A 265 -2.64 14.15 18.89
CA LYS A 265 -3.07 15.02 17.79
C LYS A 265 -2.93 16.49 18.15
N TYR A 266 -3.19 16.81 19.42
CA TYR A 266 -3.06 18.15 19.95
C TYR A 266 -1.59 18.61 19.96
N GLU A 267 -0.70 17.76 20.48
CA GLU A 267 0.74 18.06 20.52
C GLU A 267 1.33 18.16 19.11
N ALA A 268 0.97 17.24 18.22
CA ALA A 268 1.39 17.26 16.83
C ALA A 268 0.95 18.56 16.13
N ARG A 269 -0.28 19.03 16.40
CA ARG A 269 -0.77 20.32 15.90
C ARG A 269 0.03 21.50 16.43
N ASN A 270 0.43 21.47 17.71
CA ASN A 270 1.20 22.55 18.32
C ASN A 270 2.63 22.66 17.77
N ILE A 271 3.16 21.60 17.17
CA ILE A 271 4.47 21.60 16.51
C ILE A 271 4.38 21.75 14.98
N GLY A 272 3.22 22.13 14.45
CA GLY A 272 3.05 22.49 13.04
C GLY A 272 2.32 21.48 12.17
N LEU A 273 1.82 20.36 12.71
CA LEU A 273 0.96 19.44 11.95
C LEU A 273 -0.38 20.12 11.64
N LYS A 274 -0.58 20.52 10.39
CA LYS A 274 -1.84 21.12 9.94
C LYS A 274 -2.85 20.02 9.70
N TYR A 275 -4.12 20.24 10.06
CA TYR A 275 -5.19 19.28 9.76
C TYR A 275 -6.18 19.89 8.78
N PHE A 276 -6.71 19.06 7.90
CA PHE A 276 -7.66 19.45 6.88
C PHE A 276 -8.78 18.43 6.80
N ILE A 277 -10.01 18.86 7.01
CA ILE A 277 -11.18 17.97 6.92
C ILE A 277 -11.78 18.14 5.53
N HIS A 278 -11.58 17.16 4.66
CA HIS A 278 -12.29 17.06 3.40
C HIS A 278 -13.57 16.22 3.61
N ARG A 279 -14.73 16.76 3.22
CA ARG A 279 -16.03 16.07 3.32
C ARG A 279 -16.74 16.08 1.98
N GLY A 280 -17.61 15.09 1.77
CA GLY A 280 -18.50 15.04 0.61
C GLY A 280 -17.84 14.52 -0.66
N LYS A 281 -18.56 14.65 -1.77
CA LYS A 281 -18.16 14.10 -3.08
C LYS A 281 -16.93 14.81 -3.68
N ASP A 282 -16.66 16.05 -3.26
CA ASP A 282 -15.59 16.88 -3.82
C ASP A 282 -14.27 16.75 -3.05
N TRP A 283 -14.13 15.76 -2.17
CA TRP A 283 -12.96 15.60 -1.31
C TRP A 283 -11.65 15.51 -2.09
N GLN A 284 -11.66 14.87 -3.27
CA GLN A 284 -10.49 14.74 -4.15
C GLN A 284 -10.02 16.10 -4.66
N GLY A 285 -10.95 16.95 -5.13
CA GLY A 285 -10.63 18.29 -5.60
C GLY A 285 -10.09 19.19 -4.48
N ALA A 286 -10.70 19.09 -3.29
CA ALA A 286 -10.25 19.81 -2.11
C ALA A 286 -8.83 19.38 -1.67
N MET A 287 -8.56 18.08 -1.66
CA MET A 287 -7.24 17.52 -1.34
C MET A 287 -6.18 17.90 -2.39
N ALA A 288 -6.50 17.79 -3.68
CA ALA A 288 -5.59 18.14 -4.77
C ALA A 288 -5.18 19.61 -4.71
N LYS A 289 -6.13 20.49 -4.41
CA LYS A 289 -5.85 21.92 -4.19
C LYS A 289 -4.89 22.13 -3.02
N GLU A 290 -5.14 21.48 -1.89
CA GLU A 290 -4.33 21.62 -0.66
C GLU A 290 -2.87 21.15 -0.86
N ILE A 291 -2.68 20.05 -1.60
CA ILE A 291 -1.37 19.52 -2.01
C ILE A 291 -0.69 20.48 -2.99
N ASN A 292 -1.42 20.98 -4.00
CA ASN A 292 -0.87 21.87 -5.00
C ASN A 292 -0.46 23.23 -4.42
N ASP A 293 -1.24 23.80 -3.52
CA ASP A 293 -0.95 25.09 -2.88
C ASP A 293 0.35 25.03 -2.06
N ARG A 294 0.60 23.91 -1.36
CA ARG A 294 1.88 23.66 -0.66
C ARG A 294 3.05 23.52 -1.60
N ARG A 295 2.85 22.76 -2.68
CA ARG A 295 3.85 22.57 -3.74
C ARG A 295 4.28 23.92 -4.35
N VAL A 296 3.34 24.83 -4.60
CA VAL A 296 3.63 26.16 -5.15
C VAL A 296 4.31 27.06 -4.11
N SER A 297 3.80 27.09 -2.87
CA SER A 297 4.32 27.95 -1.80
C SER A 297 5.81 27.70 -1.51
N GLN A 298 6.25 26.43 -1.59
CA GLN A 298 7.64 26.04 -1.38
C GLN A 298 8.57 26.43 -2.54
N LYS A 299 8.07 26.46 -3.79
CA LYS A 299 8.84 26.97 -4.92
C LYS A 299 9.10 28.47 -4.80
N THR A 300 8.09 29.24 -4.40
CA THR A 300 8.22 30.69 -4.21
C THR A 300 9.03 31.09 -2.98
N GLY A 301 9.14 30.20 -1.99
CA GLY A 301 9.98 30.40 -0.80
C GLY A 301 11.45 30.10 -1.02
N ALA A 302 11.79 29.20 -1.95
CA ALA A 302 13.17 28.85 -2.32
C ALA A 302 13.81 29.85 -3.31
N GLU A 303 13.02 30.73 -3.94
CA GLU A 303 13.47 31.78 -4.87
C GLU A 303 13.70 33.15 -4.18
N LYS A 304 13.63 33.22 -2.84
CA LYS A 304 13.97 34.40 -2.04
C LYS A 304 15.19 34.15 -1.19
#